data_AF-A0A519WGR1-F1
#
_entry.id   AF-A0A519WGR1-F1
#
_cell.length_a   1.000
_cell.length_b   1.000
_cell.length_c   1.000
_cell.angle_alpha   90.00
_cell.angle_beta   90.00
_cell.angle_gamma   90.00
#
_symmetry.space_group_name_H-M   'P 1'
#
loop_
_entity.id
_entity.type
_entity.pdbx_description
1 polymer ?
#
loop_
_entity_poly.entity_id
_entity_poly.type
_entity_poly.pdbx_seq_one_letter_code
_entity_poly.pdbx_strand_id
1 'polypeptide(L)'
;NGNVYYELVLQPKIGEQINIGHINFRYRRMGSTGPNQMIWKYYLGNVADVPTKTDFTAVGSAIPLQVTETGGTNAQLTGIGAVTALQNVGSTKKIVLRAYFYGSKNTSNSDGNAAIAFGKSNQIGNTEPVPEYGALSVFDTNAPAVVFAPWDQVAWASCYDAEGQIINPFPIYTDVVFETRTTPWKPVLSSSFTASSLIDVRGLGITVDGNNVEIDATSASLSQSLANMYTAGRPPWDAVREISGINFTQQTQNGFAATTIKNFTVKGFHRGVRLGNPGTGTTGHEVVVQNCNLLRNVIGLYTNGNNGTIKNNQIVENGFCGIYSGYRSHSNSFTQNIFRDNVLFQGQASYGDFVGDTYYNTSIVDNTFAKSLISNSSLSQIGISIFRNEGEDNMLRADIPHNNIIQNNSFDTYNIAVHVASRMGRKPNYDVTGEGRDYAFYNLIKQNQFKDCAVGIKINSEGNTIDGNTFTNTSYPIVLHAIFFKLKNTTINNQPNETAHVWYVKSDYST
;
A
#
# COMPACT_ATOMS: atom_id res chain seq x y z
N ASN A 1 19.57 -10.57 -44.71
CA ASN A 1 18.38 -10.03 -44.00
C ASN A 1 18.80 -9.52 -42.63
N GLY A 2 19.16 -8.24 -42.55
CA GLY A 2 19.73 -7.60 -41.37
C GLY A 2 18.65 -7.31 -40.33
N ASN A 3 18.54 -8.17 -39.31
CA ASN A 3 17.73 -7.86 -38.14
C ASN A 3 18.48 -6.79 -37.33
N VAL A 4 17.87 -5.61 -37.21
CA VAL A 4 18.34 -4.58 -36.28
C VAL A 4 18.07 -5.08 -34.86
N TYR A 5 19.08 -5.03 -34.01
CA TYR A 5 18.93 -5.33 -32.59
C TYR A 5 19.63 -4.29 -31.74
N TYR A 6 19.12 -4.10 -30.54
CA TYR A 6 19.81 -3.39 -29.47
C TYR A 6 20.30 -4.41 -28.45
N GLU A 7 21.52 -4.22 -27.96
CA GLU A 7 22.18 -5.14 -27.05
C GLU A 7 22.45 -4.46 -25.70
N LEU A 8 22.21 -5.21 -24.64
CA LEU A 8 22.58 -4.89 -23.28
C LEU A 8 23.44 -6.03 -22.74
N VAL A 9 24.62 -5.70 -22.20
CA VAL A 9 25.51 -6.67 -21.56
C VAL A 9 25.57 -6.38 -20.07
N LEU A 10 25.30 -7.41 -19.27
CA LEU A 10 25.34 -7.35 -17.81
C LEU A 10 26.38 -8.34 -17.31
N GLN A 11 27.28 -7.87 -16.45
CA GLN A 11 28.28 -8.70 -15.81
C GLN A 11 28.29 -8.40 -14.30
N PRO A 12 28.06 -9.42 -13.44
CA PRO A 12 28.17 -9.25 -12.00
C PRO A 12 29.62 -8.92 -11.61
N LYS A 13 29.80 -8.04 -10.62
CA LYS A 13 31.10 -7.81 -10.00
C LYS A 13 31.55 -9.06 -9.25
N ILE A 14 32.86 -9.23 -9.05
CA ILE A 14 33.40 -10.34 -8.26
C ILE A 14 32.77 -10.34 -6.86
N GLY A 15 32.22 -11.48 -6.45
CA GLY A 15 31.52 -11.64 -5.16
C GLY A 15 30.02 -11.36 -5.21
N GLU A 16 29.51 -10.80 -6.32
CA GLU A 16 28.10 -10.45 -6.49
C GLU A 16 27.37 -11.43 -7.42
N GLN A 17 26.05 -11.48 -7.30
CA GLN A 17 25.15 -12.18 -8.24
C GLN A 17 24.14 -11.22 -8.87
N ILE A 18 23.63 -11.59 -10.05
CA ILE A 18 22.55 -10.86 -10.73
C ILE A 18 21.31 -11.75 -10.89
N ASN A 19 20.16 -11.23 -10.48
CA ASN A 19 18.83 -11.67 -10.83
C ASN A 19 18.16 -10.53 -11.63
N ILE A 20 17.48 -10.90 -12.72
CA ILE A 20 16.75 -9.93 -13.57
C ILE A 20 15.26 -10.16 -13.40
N GLY A 21 14.60 -9.25 -12.69
CA GLY A 21 13.15 -9.32 -12.48
C GLY A 21 12.34 -8.79 -13.67
N HIS A 22 12.73 -7.64 -14.21
CA HIS A 22 12.07 -6.98 -15.34
C HIS A 22 13.04 -6.04 -16.08
N ILE A 23 12.69 -5.65 -17.31
CA ILE A 23 13.39 -4.61 -18.07
C ILE A 23 12.38 -3.58 -18.52
N ASN A 24 12.57 -2.33 -18.10
CA ASN A 24 11.80 -1.18 -18.59
C ASN A 24 12.58 -0.50 -19.71
N PHE A 25 11.91 -0.23 -20.83
CA PHE A 25 12.55 0.41 -21.98
C PHE A 25 11.57 1.33 -22.70
N ARG A 26 12.13 2.26 -23.47
CA ARG A 26 11.36 3.17 -24.33
C ARG A 26 11.78 2.98 -25.77
N TYR A 27 10.82 2.82 -26.66
CA TYR A 27 11.06 2.68 -28.10
C TYR A 27 10.26 3.72 -28.89
N ARG A 28 10.69 3.99 -30.11
CA ARG A 28 9.98 4.84 -31.07
C ARG A 28 9.97 4.12 -32.41
N ARG A 29 8.79 3.98 -33.01
CA ARG A 29 8.62 3.38 -34.35
C ARG A 29 8.12 4.45 -35.30
N MET A 30 8.94 4.79 -36.30
CA MET A 30 8.59 5.76 -37.34
C MET A 30 7.80 5.08 -38.46
N GLY A 31 6.64 5.65 -38.79
CA GLY A 31 5.79 5.19 -39.89
C GLY A 31 5.25 3.76 -39.74
N SER A 32 4.29 3.42 -40.61
CA SER A 32 3.66 2.09 -40.64
C SER A 32 4.52 1.01 -41.30
N THR A 33 5.61 1.40 -41.95
CA THR A 33 6.48 0.50 -42.74
C THR A 33 7.71 -0.02 -41.96
N GLY A 34 8.07 0.60 -40.83
CA GLY A 34 9.12 0.12 -39.92
C GLY A 34 8.74 -1.17 -39.17
N PRO A 35 9.70 -1.81 -38.45
CA PRO A 35 9.47 -3.05 -37.71
C PRO A 35 8.23 -2.98 -36.82
N ASN A 36 7.31 -3.93 -36.96
CA ASN A 36 6.04 -3.94 -36.22
C ASN A 36 6.03 -4.94 -35.05
N GLN A 37 7.11 -5.70 -34.88
CA GLN A 37 7.28 -6.67 -33.81
C GLN A 37 8.68 -6.59 -33.22
N MET A 38 8.77 -6.88 -31.92
CA MET A 38 10.03 -7.04 -31.20
C MET A 38 10.00 -8.34 -30.40
N ILE A 39 11.16 -8.99 -30.25
CA ILE A 39 11.31 -10.10 -29.29
C ILE A 39 12.62 -9.92 -28.53
N TRP A 40 12.58 -10.12 -27.22
CA TRP A 40 13.78 -10.18 -26.41
C TRP A 40 14.37 -11.57 -26.45
N LYS A 41 15.69 -11.65 -26.54
CA LYS A 41 16.42 -12.89 -26.36
C LYS A 41 17.58 -12.67 -25.40
N TYR A 42 17.99 -13.72 -24.71
CA TYR A 42 19.14 -13.71 -23.83
C TYR A 42 20.18 -14.74 -24.26
N TYR A 43 21.43 -14.47 -23.90
CA TYR A 43 22.53 -15.40 -23.87
C TYR A 43 23.14 -15.36 -22.47
N LEU A 44 23.47 -16.53 -21.93
CA LEU A 44 24.22 -16.69 -20.69
C LEU A 44 25.47 -17.51 -20.99
N GLY A 45 26.63 -16.91 -20.79
CA GLY A 45 27.91 -17.59 -21.03
C GLY A 45 29.02 -17.03 -20.16
N ASN A 46 30.23 -17.54 -20.33
CA ASN A 46 31.38 -16.99 -19.62
C ASN A 46 31.70 -15.58 -20.13
N VAL A 47 32.36 -14.78 -19.29
CA VAL A 47 32.72 -13.39 -19.62
C VAL A 47 33.53 -13.31 -20.93
N ALA A 48 34.43 -14.26 -21.17
CA ALA A 48 35.28 -14.32 -22.36
C ALA A 48 34.54 -14.74 -23.64
N ASP A 49 33.38 -15.38 -23.53
CA ASP A 49 32.69 -15.97 -24.68
C ASP A 49 32.03 -14.88 -25.54
N VAL A 50 32.13 -14.97 -26.87
CA VAL A 50 31.45 -14.05 -27.78
C VAL A 50 30.24 -14.78 -28.39
N PRO A 51 28.99 -14.39 -28.04
CA PRO A 51 27.82 -15.12 -28.50
C PRO A 51 27.56 -14.89 -29.99
N THR A 52 27.34 -15.99 -30.70
CA THR A 52 26.90 -16.02 -32.09
C THR A 52 25.38 -15.90 -32.18
N LYS A 53 24.84 -15.74 -33.39
CA LYS A 53 23.38 -15.54 -33.59
C LYS A 53 22.53 -16.72 -33.11
N THR A 54 23.08 -17.93 -33.08
CA THR A 54 22.37 -19.15 -32.68
C THR A 54 22.32 -19.37 -31.17
N ASP A 55 23.13 -18.64 -30.40
CA ASP A 55 23.29 -18.88 -28.97
C ASP A 55 22.19 -18.20 -28.12
N PHE A 56 21.26 -17.49 -28.75
CA PHE A 56 20.26 -16.67 -28.08
C PHE A 56 18.92 -17.40 -27.90
N THR A 57 18.46 -17.48 -26.66
CA THR A 57 17.17 -18.05 -26.26
C THR A 57 16.12 -16.95 -26.11
N ALA A 58 14.91 -17.16 -26.63
CA ALA A 58 13.84 -16.17 -26.51
C ALA A 58 13.35 -15.98 -25.07
N VAL A 59 13.02 -14.74 -24.71
CA VAL A 59 12.35 -14.37 -23.46
C VAL A 59 10.91 -14.01 -23.78
N GLY A 60 9.98 -14.90 -23.42
CA GLY A 60 8.55 -14.69 -23.64
C GLY A 60 8.15 -14.67 -25.12
N SER A 61 7.04 -13.98 -25.41
CA SER A 61 6.46 -13.84 -26.74
C SER A 61 6.88 -12.53 -27.43
N ALA A 62 6.59 -12.44 -28.73
CA ALA A 62 6.76 -11.21 -29.47
C ALA A 62 5.88 -10.08 -28.93
N ILE A 63 6.42 -8.86 -28.87
CA ILE A 63 5.76 -7.63 -28.44
C ILE A 63 5.38 -6.83 -29.70
N PRO A 64 4.08 -6.55 -29.93
CA PRO A 64 3.64 -5.67 -31.01
C PRO A 64 4.10 -4.23 -30.78
N LEU A 65 4.64 -3.58 -31.83
CA LEU A 65 5.14 -2.22 -31.76
C LEU A 65 4.15 -1.22 -32.35
N GLN A 66 3.76 -0.24 -31.55
CA GLN A 66 2.90 0.85 -31.98
C GLN A 66 3.70 1.92 -32.72
N VAL A 67 3.09 2.55 -33.72
CA VAL A 67 3.69 3.72 -34.38
C VAL A 67 3.63 4.89 -33.41
N THR A 68 4.78 5.44 -33.05
CA THR A 68 4.88 6.61 -32.18
C THR A 68 5.89 7.57 -32.77
N GLU A 69 5.41 8.48 -33.59
CA GLU A 69 6.28 9.42 -34.30
C GLU A 69 6.78 10.56 -33.41
N THR A 70 6.24 10.75 -32.20
CA THR A 70 6.74 11.75 -31.24
C THR A 70 6.72 11.17 -29.84
N GLY A 71 7.75 11.45 -29.03
CA GLY A 71 7.82 11.05 -27.63
C GLY A 71 8.12 9.57 -27.37
N GLY A 72 7.83 8.64 -28.28
CA GLY A 72 8.07 7.20 -28.08
C GLY A 72 7.16 6.55 -27.02
N THR A 73 7.22 5.22 -26.94
CA THR A 73 6.37 4.36 -26.12
C THR A 73 7.20 3.69 -25.02
N ASN A 74 6.78 3.83 -23.77
CA ASN A 74 7.33 3.02 -22.68
C ASN A 74 6.77 1.59 -22.78
N ALA A 75 7.63 0.61 -22.61
CA ALA A 75 7.27 -0.79 -22.58
C ALA A 75 8.12 -1.53 -21.54
N GLN A 76 7.62 -2.70 -21.14
CA GLN A 76 8.24 -3.54 -20.13
C GLN A 76 8.34 -4.97 -20.66
N LEU A 77 9.49 -5.61 -20.47
CA LEU A 77 9.63 -7.04 -20.65
C LEU A 77 9.18 -7.74 -19.36
N THR A 78 7.96 -8.23 -19.38
CA THR A 78 7.41 -9.05 -18.29
C THR A 78 7.80 -10.52 -18.47
N GLY A 79 7.93 -11.26 -17.36
CA GLY A 79 8.25 -12.70 -17.37
C GLY A 79 9.73 -13.06 -17.43
N ILE A 80 10.66 -12.11 -17.61
CA ILE A 80 12.10 -12.40 -17.55
C ILE A 80 12.54 -12.90 -16.16
N GLY A 81 11.89 -12.45 -15.09
CA GLY A 81 12.09 -12.96 -13.73
C GLY A 81 11.76 -14.44 -13.54
N ALA A 82 11.00 -15.06 -14.46
CA ALA A 82 10.72 -16.49 -14.43
C ALA A 82 11.79 -17.32 -15.18
N VAL A 83 12.74 -16.70 -15.87
CA VAL A 83 13.80 -17.40 -16.59
C VAL A 83 14.87 -17.83 -15.61
N THR A 84 14.85 -19.09 -15.20
CA THR A 84 15.76 -19.66 -14.17
C THR A 84 17.24 -19.42 -14.48
N ALA A 85 17.63 -19.46 -15.76
CA ALA A 85 19.01 -19.23 -16.18
C ALA A 85 19.50 -17.78 -15.94
N LEU A 86 18.59 -16.83 -15.78
CA LEU A 86 18.90 -15.41 -15.54
C LEU A 86 18.78 -15.02 -14.06
N GLN A 87 18.67 -16.01 -13.18
CA GLN A 87 18.62 -15.84 -11.73
C GLN A 87 19.94 -16.32 -11.11
N ASN A 88 20.43 -15.61 -10.10
CA ASN A 88 21.65 -15.90 -9.34
C ASN A 88 22.90 -16.06 -10.23
N VAL A 89 23.00 -15.22 -11.27
CA VAL A 89 24.12 -15.26 -12.20
C VAL A 89 25.35 -14.69 -11.52
N GLY A 90 26.35 -15.53 -11.26
CA GLY A 90 27.61 -15.13 -10.63
C GLY A 90 28.62 -14.48 -11.58
N SER A 91 29.64 -13.83 -11.00
CA SER A 91 30.64 -12.99 -11.69
C SER A 91 31.48 -13.67 -12.78
N THR A 92 31.49 -15.00 -12.85
CA THR A 92 32.16 -15.76 -13.93
C THR A 92 31.35 -15.79 -15.22
N LYS A 93 30.10 -15.34 -15.17
CA LYS A 93 29.18 -15.30 -16.30
C LYS A 93 28.86 -13.86 -16.71
N LYS A 94 28.41 -13.70 -17.94
CA LYS A 94 27.73 -12.48 -18.42
C LYS A 94 26.38 -12.84 -19.02
N ILE A 95 25.45 -11.92 -18.87
CA ILE A 95 24.14 -11.96 -19.50
C ILE A 95 24.17 -10.99 -20.67
N VAL A 96 23.84 -11.46 -21.87
CA VAL A 96 23.67 -10.60 -23.05
C VAL A 96 22.22 -10.64 -23.46
N LEU A 97 21.55 -9.49 -23.41
CA LEU A 97 20.16 -9.32 -23.79
C LEU A 97 20.08 -8.59 -25.12
N ARG A 98 19.32 -9.13 -26.06
CA ARG A 98 19.10 -8.52 -27.37
C ARG A 98 17.61 -8.33 -27.62
N ALA A 99 17.22 -7.09 -27.91
CA ALA A 99 15.90 -6.77 -28.45
C ALA A 99 15.97 -6.83 -29.98
N TYR A 100 15.38 -7.86 -30.58
CA TYR A 100 15.34 -8.04 -32.03
C TYR A 100 14.07 -7.45 -32.62
N PHE A 101 14.21 -6.60 -33.63
CA PHE A 101 13.11 -5.92 -34.31
C PHE A 101 12.89 -6.54 -35.70
N TYR A 102 11.64 -6.87 -36.02
CA TYR A 102 11.30 -7.52 -37.29
C TYR A 102 9.88 -7.18 -37.78
N GLY A 103 9.52 -7.70 -38.95
CA GLY A 103 8.23 -7.46 -39.59
C GLY A 103 8.10 -6.10 -40.30
N SER A 104 9.24 -5.50 -40.68
CA SER A 104 9.24 -4.32 -41.55
C SER A 104 8.71 -4.67 -42.95
N LYS A 105 7.90 -3.77 -43.52
CA LYS A 105 7.35 -3.90 -44.88
C LYS A 105 8.20 -3.18 -45.94
N ASN A 106 9.18 -2.37 -45.53
CA ASN A 106 10.08 -1.67 -46.44
C ASN A 106 11.37 -2.48 -46.64
N THR A 107 11.55 -3.05 -47.83
CA THR A 107 12.77 -3.80 -48.21
C THR A 107 13.80 -2.93 -48.93
N SER A 108 13.46 -1.68 -49.27
CA SER A 108 14.35 -0.72 -49.92
C SER A 108 14.93 0.25 -48.89
N ASN A 109 16.24 0.13 -48.62
CA ASN A 109 17.02 0.99 -47.73
C ASN A 109 17.13 2.47 -48.18
N SER A 110 16.35 2.93 -49.16
CA SER A 110 16.46 4.27 -49.73
C SER A 110 15.69 5.36 -48.98
N ASP A 111 14.66 4.99 -48.21
CA ASP A 111 13.92 5.93 -47.39
C ASP A 111 14.32 5.72 -45.93
N GLY A 112 15.12 6.64 -45.37
CA GLY A 112 15.55 6.65 -43.96
C GLY A 112 14.41 6.73 -42.91
N ASN A 113 13.17 6.41 -43.29
CA ASN A 113 11.95 6.48 -42.49
C ASN A 113 11.53 5.14 -41.86
N ALA A 114 12.18 4.01 -42.16
CA ALA A 114 11.93 2.74 -41.46
C ALA A 114 12.67 2.66 -40.09
N ALA A 115 12.86 3.80 -39.43
CA ALA A 115 13.67 3.92 -38.24
C ALA A 115 12.92 3.43 -37.00
N ILE A 116 13.47 2.40 -36.36
CA ILE A 116 13.22 2.14 -34.94
C ILE A 116 14.28 2.90 -34.14
N ALA A 117 13.87 3.59 -33.09
CA ALA A 117 14.79 4.15 -32.11
C ALA A 117 14.52 3.54 -30.73
N PHE A 118 15.57 3.43 -29.93
CA PHE A 118 15.53 2.88 -28.58
C PHE A 118 16.20 3.89 -27.64
N GLY A 119 15.53 4.31 -26.56
CA GLY A 119 15.98 5.39 -25.68
C GLY A 119 15.50 6.80 -26.04
N LYS A 120 16.07 7.84 -25.42
CA LYS A 120 15.74 9.26 -25.62
C LYS A 120 16.43 9.81 -26.89
N SER A 121 15.82 9.70 -28.06
CA SER A 121 16.25 10.50 -29.22
C SER A 121 15.12 11.44 -29.66
N ASN A 122 15.35 12.74 -29.43
CA ASN A 122 14.43 13.82 -29.80
C ASN A 122 14.73 14.46 -31.16
N GLN A 123 15.80 14.09 -31.90
CA GLN A 123 16.06 14.63 -33.24
C GLN A 123 16.80 13.64 -34.17
N ILE A 124 16.46 13.73 -35.46
CA ILE A 124 17.23 13.12 -36.56
C ILE A 124 18.46 14.01 -36.77
N GLY A 125 19.65 13.46 -36.50
CA GLY A 125 20.93 14.12 -36.71
C GLY A 125 21.55 14.68 -35.43
N ASN A 126 22.75 14.18 -35.11
CA ASN A 126 23.67 14.67 -34.09
C ASN A 126 23.22 14.60 -32.63
N THR A 127 23.29 13.40 -32.05
CA THR A 127 24.14 13.05 -30.90
C THR A 127 23.88 11.57 -30.59
N GLU A 128 24.95 10.82 -30.30
CA GLU A 128 24.91 9.39 -29.98
C GLU A 128 23.74 9.08 -29.01
N PRO A 129 22.87 8.11 -29.31
CA PRO A 129 21.76 7.75 -28.44
C PRO A 129 22.34 7.17 -27.15
N VAL A 130 22.38 7.97 -26.08
CA VAL A 130 22.63 7.44 -24.73
C VAL A 130 21.36 6.69 -24.32
N PRO A 131 21.39 5.36 -24.17
CA PRO A 131 20.24 4.63 -23.69
C PRO A 131 19.96 5.07 -22.26
N GLU A 132 18.80 5.64 -21.99
CA GLU A 132 18.29 5.70 -20.63
C GLU A 132 17.76 4.30 -20.32
N TYR A 133 18.62 3.46 -19.75
CA TYR A 133 18.17 2.23 -19.13
C TYR A 133 17.32 2.66 -17.94
N GLY A 134 15.99 2.53 -18.06
CA GLY A 134 15.12 2.63 -16.89
C GLY A 134 15.66 1.66 -15.85
N ALA A 135 16.08 2.20 -14.70
CA ALA A 135 16.83 1.54 -13.62
C ALA A 135 16.87 0.01 -13.75
N LEU A 136 17.98 -0.50 -14.28
CA LEU A 136 18.20 -1.93 -14.34
C LEU A 136 18.45 -2.39 -12.91
N SER A 137 17.41 -2.89 -12.26
CA SER A 137 17.50 -3.43 -10.92
C SER A 137 18.09 -4.83 -11.04
N VAL A 138 19.40 -4.90 -10.80
CA VAL A 138 20.09 -6.14 -10.49
C VAL A 138 19.67 -6.53 -9.08
N PHE A 139 19.00 -7.66 -8.93
CA PHE A 139 18.61 -8.16 -7.61
C PHE A 139 19.54 -9.30 -7.23
N ASP A 140 19.93 -9.41 -5.97
CA ASP A 140 20.43 -10.67 -5.43
C ASP A 140 19.36 -11.16 -4.44
N THR A 141 18.62 -12.21 -4.80
CA THR A 141 17.59 -12.81 -3.94
C THR A 141 18.16 -13.86 -2.98
N ASN A 142 19.46 -14.16 -3.05
CA ASN A 142 20.17 -15.07 -2.15
C ASN A 142 21.39 -14.42 -1.46
N ALA A 143 21.68 -13.15 -1.73
CA ALA A 143 22.64 -12.39 -0.94
C ALA A 143 22.19 -12.35 0.53
N PRO A 144 23.12 -12.45 1.49
CA PRO A 144 22.80 -12.07 2.85
C PRO A 144 22.18 -10.67 2.83
N ALA A 145 21.10 -10.47 3.59
CA ALA A 145 20.34 -9.23 3.58
C ALA A 145 21.29 -8.03 3.64
N VAL A 146 21.15 -7.13 2.67
CA VAL A 146 22.06 -5.99 2.55
C VAL A 146 21.80 -5.07 3.74
N VAL A 147 22.88 -4.71 4.44
CA VAL A 147 22.80 -3.70 5.51
C VAL A 147 22.38 -2.38 4.88
N PHE A 148 21.22 -1.87 5.29
CA PHE A 148 20.62 -0.67 4.73
C PHE A 148 20.67 0.48 5.75
N ALA A 149 21.52 1.46 5.47
CA ALA A 149 21.71 2.63 6.31
C ALA A 149 21.31 3.90 5.54
N PRO A 150 20.01 4.27 5.47
CA PRO A 150 19.55 5.39 4.65
C PRO A 150 20.11 6.73 5.10
N TRP A 151 20.60 6.85 6.34
CA TRP A 151 21.28 8.03 6.88
C TRP A 151 22.74 8.18 6.45
N ASP A 152 23.33 7.17 5.80
CA ASP A 152 24.65 7.30 5.20
C ASP A 152 24.54 8.16 3.93
N GLN A 153 24.82 9.46 4.08
CA GLN A 153 24.74 10.43 2.98
C GLN A 153 25.79 10.19 1.89
N VAL A 154 26.86 9.43 2.17
CA VAL A 154 27.86 9.07 1.16
C VAL A 154 27.35 7.92 0.30
N ALA A 155 26.87 6.85 0.95
CA ALA A 155 26.29 5.71 0.23
C ALA A 155 25.03 6.09 -0.56
N TRP A 156 24.24 7.04 -0.04
CA TRP A 156 22.98 7.50 -0.63
C TRP A 156 23.03 8.93 -1.15
N ALA A 157 24.18 9.40 -1.65
CA ALA A 157 24.35 10.79 -2.08
C ALA A 157 23.30 11.29 -3.09
N SER A 158 22.75 10.41 -3.95
CA SER A 158 21.67 10.76 -4.87
C SER A 158 20.32 11.07 -4.20
N CYS A 159 20.17 10.69 -2.94
CA CYS A 159 18.97 10.95 -2.14
C CYS A 159 19.06 12.23 -1.33
N TYR A 160 20.22 12.88 -1.27
CA TYR A 160 20.50 14.05 -0.46
C TYR A 160 20.90 15.27 -1.30
N ASP A 161 20.54 16.48 -0.87
CA ASP A 161 21.14 17.73 -1.35
C ASP A 161 22.43 18.07 -0.59
N ALA A 162 23.05 19.19 -0.95
CA ALA A 162 24.31 19.64 -0.37
C ALA A 162 24.19 19.98 1.13
N GLU A 163 22.97 20.28 1.59
CA GLU A 163 22.63 20.57 2.99
C GLU A 163 22.31 19.30 3.79
N GLY A 164 22.35 18.12 3.16
CA GLY A 164 22.02 16.84 3.79
C GLY A 164 20.52 16.64 4.00
N GLN A 165 19.67 17.37 3.28
CA GLN A 165 18.22 17.16 3.26
C GLN A 165 17.84 16.16 2.17
N ILE A 166 16.80 15.39 2.41
CA ILE A 166 16.37 14.32 1.51
C ILE A 166 15.60 14.93 0.33
N ILE A 167 16.06 14.66 -0.88
CA ILE A 167 15.47 15.13 -2.15
C ILE A 167 14.77 14.03 -2.94
N ASN A 168 15.14 12.76 -2.72
CA ASN A 168 14.55 11.59 -3.38
C ASN A 168 14.16 10.51 -2.36
N PRO A 169 13.14 9.69 -2.65
CA PRO A 169 12.79 8.55 -1.81
C PRO A 169 13.89 7.48 -1.87
N PHE A 170 13.89 6.58 -0.89
CA PHE A 170 14.78 5.40 -0.89
C PHE A 170 14.04 4.18 -1.47
N PRO A 171 14.35 3.76 -2.70
CA PRO A 171 13.69 2.62 -3.29
C PRO A 171 14.32 1.30 -2.80
N ILE A 172 13.49 0.37 -2.33
CA ILE A 172 13.93 -0.95 -1.85
C ILE A 172 13.43 -2.03 -2.79
N TYR A 173 14.38 -2.81 -3.30
CA TYR A 173 14.19 -3.76 -4.37
C TYR A 173 14.52 -5.20 -3.94
N THR A 174 15.36 -5.37 -2.91
CA THR A 174 15.82 -6.67 -2.40
C THR A 174 15.62 -6.75 -0.89
N ASP A 175 15.97 -7.90 -0.30
CA ASP A 175 16.05 -8.10 1.14
C ASP A 175 17.03 -7.13 1.78
N VAL A 176 16.56 -6.42 2.79
CA VAL A 176 17.39 -5.49 3.56
C VAL A 176 17.15 -5.66 5.05
N VAL A 177 18.23 -5.47 5.80
CA VAL A 177 18.19 -5.28 7.25
C VAL A 177 18.72 -3.88 7.53
N PHE A 178 17.92 -3.05 8.16
CA PHE A 178 18.36 -1.71 8.52
C PHE A 178 19.53 -1.79 9.50
N GLU A 179 20.53 -0.95 9.30
CA GLU A 179 21.64 -0.84 10.27
C GLU A 179 21.09 -0.38 11.63
N THR A 180 21.55 -0.99 12.73
CA THR A 180 21.05 -0.65 14.07
C THR A 180 21.34 0.82 14.40
N ARG A 181 20.40 1.49 15.07
CA ARG A 181 20.61 2.80 15.67
C ARG A 181 20.18 2.81 17.13
N THR A 182 20.93 3.54 17.95
CA THR A 182 20.56 3.82 19.34
C THR A 182 19.72 5.08 19.50
N THR A 183 19.61 5.89 18.44
CA THR A 183 18.81 7.12 18.41
C THR A 183 17.87 7.13 17.21
N PRO A 184 16.67 7.73 17.36
CA PRO A 184 15.74 7.86 16.25
C PRO A 184 16.38 8.55 15.05
N TRP A 185 16.14 8.02 13.86
CA TRP A 185 16.51 8.71 12.63
C TRP A 185 15.47 9.80 12.35
N LYS A 186 15.91 11.05 12.28
CA LYS A 186 15.07 12.22 12.02
C LYS A 186 15.26 12.72 10.60
N PRO A 187 14.54 12.17 9.60
CA PRO A 187 14.67 12.61 8.21
C PRO A 187 14.23 14.07 8.07
N VAL A 188 15.08 14.89 7.44
CA VAL A 188 14.74 16.26 7.04
C VAL A 188 14.50 16.26 5.55
N LEU A 189 13.28 16.59 5.12
CA LEU A 189 12.92 16.61 3.70
C LEU A 189 13.18 17.98 3.09
N SER A 190 13.86 18.00 1.95
CA SER A 190 14.07 19.20 1.16
C SER A 190 12.75 19.77 0.64
N SER A 191 12.71 21.07 0.36
CA SER A 191 11.57 21.70 -0.32
C SER A 191 11.34 21.11 -1.71
N SER A 192 12.40 20.59 -2.34
CA SER A 192 12.38 19.91 -3.64
C SER A 192 11.87 18.47 -3.60
N PHE A 193 11.68 17.87 -2.41
CA PHE A 193 11.14 16.52 -2.29
C PHE A 193 9.68 16.47 -2.76
N THR A 194 9.41 15.71 -3.82
CA THR A 194 8.09 15.62 -4.48
C THR A 194 7.48 14.22 -4.42
N ALA A 195 8.20 13.22 -3.91
CA ALA A 195 7.67 11.87 -3.79
C ALA A 195 6.59 11.76 -2.71
N SER A 196 5.76 10.72 -2.82
CA SER A 196 4.66 10.46 -1.88
C SER A 196 5.04 9.59 -0.67
N SER A 197 6.30 9.17 -0.57
CA SER A 197 6.82 8.32 0.50
C SER A 197 8.31 8.50 0.72
N LEU A 198 8.78 8.31 1.96
CA LEU A 198 10.21 8.32 2.29
C LEU A 198 10.90 7.03 1.84
N ILE A 199 10.37 5.88 2.23
CA ILE A 199 10.82 4.55 1.79
C ILE A 199 9.80 3.98 0.81
N ASP A 200 10.25 3.53 -0.35
CA ASP A 200 9.39 2.96 -1.40
C ASP A 200 9.79 1.50 -1.70
N VAL A 201 9.03 0.57 -1.14
CA VAL A 201 9.24 -0.87 -1.30
C VAL A 201 8.63 -1.30 -2.64
N ARG A 202 9.50 -1.74 -3.55
CA ARG A 202 9.17 -2.11 -4.93
C ARG A 202 9.49 -3.56 -5.27
N GLY A 203 10.34 -4.21 -4.46
CA GLY A 203 10.64 -5.63 -4.59
C GLY A 203 9.45 -6.53 -4.19
N LEU A 204 9.38 -7.71 -4.81
CA LEU A 204 8.39 -8.73 -4.50
C LEU A 204 9.06 -9.95 -3.87
N GLY A 205 8.43 -10.52 -2.86
CA GLY A 205 8.98 -11.64 -2.10
C GLY A 205 10.23 -11.30 -1.31
N ILE A 206 10.35 -10.03 -0.92
CA ILE A 206 11.48 -9.53 -0.15
C ILE A 206 11.11 -9.23 1.30
N THR A 207 12.10 -9.22 2.18
CA THR A 207 12.00 -8.80 3.57
C THR A 207 12.70 -7.47 3.79
N VAL A 208 11.94 -6.48 4.26
CA VAL A 208 12.43 -5.20 4.75
C VAL A 208 12.37 -5.23 6.27
N ASP A 209 13.48 -5.58 6.90
CA ASP A 209 13.62 -5.64 8.36
C ASP A 209 14.16 -4.31 8.88
N GLY A 210 13.34 -3.58 9.63
CA GLY A 210 13.70 -2.33 10.26
C GLY A 210 14.69 -2.47 11.40
N ASN A 211 14.95 -3.69 11.89
CA ASN A 211 15.93 -3.95 12.95
C ASN A 211 15.73 -3.04 14.19
N ASN A 212 14.47 -2.80 14.53
CA ASN A 212 14.01 -1.90 15.60
C ASN A 212 14.38 -0.42 15.41
N VAL A 213 14.70 0.00 14.19
CA VAL A 213 14.95 1.42 13.87
C VAL A 213 13.66 2.22 14.03
N GLU A 214 13.84 3.38 14.65
CA GLU A 214 12.80 4.40 14.76
C GLU A 214 13.01 5.50 13.71
N ILE A 215 12.00 5.69 12.86
CA ILE A 215 11.91 6.77 11.88
C ILE A 215 10.99 7.85 12.44
N ASP A 216 11.58 9.00 12.76
CA ASP A 216 10.93 10.08 13.48
C ASP A 216 10.82 11.38 12.68
N ALA A 217 9.68 11.59 12.04
CA ALA A 217 9.36 12.82 11.34
C ALA A 217 8.46 13.78 12.17
N THR A 218 8.34 13.59 13.49
CA THR A 218 7.41 14.41 14.28
C THR A 218 7.86 15.86 14.36
N SER A 219 6.92 16.78 14.12
CA SER A 219 7.08 18.20 14.43
C SER A 219 7.03 18.43 15.95
N ALA A 220 7.38 19.65 16.39
CA ALA A 220 7.20 20.06 17.78
C ALA A 220 5.72 19.95 18.23
N SER A 221 4.77 20.25 17.34
CA SER A 221 3.33 20.13 17.63
C SER A 221 2.90 18.68 17.85
N LEU A 222 3.49 17.72 17.13
CA LEU A 222 3.22 16.28 17.26
C LEU A 222 3.98 15.60 18.41
N SER A 223 4.95 16.29 18.99
CA SER A 223 5.78 15.78 20.09
C SER A 223 5.22 16.11 21.48
N GLN A 224 4.00 16.69 21.54
CA GLN A 224 3.34 17.02 22.81
C GLN A 224 2.94 15.75 23.60
N SER A 225 2.52 15.92 24.85
CA SER A 225 1.92 14.80 25.60
C SER A 225 0.56 14.42 25.02
N LEU A 226 0.13 13.17 25.24
CA LEU A 226 -1.18 12.70 24.79
C LEU A 226 -2.34 13.55 25.35
N ALA A 227 -2.27 13.92 26.64
CA ALA A 227 -3.25 14.78 27.27
C ALA A 227 -3.34 16.17 26.61
N ASN A 228 -2.19 16.75 26.25
CA ASN A 228 -2.14 18.05 25.56
C ASN A 228 -2.74 17.95 24.16
N MET A 229 -2.48 16.85 23.43
CA MET A 229 -3.06 16.63 22.10
C MET A 229 -4.58 16.53 22.12
N TYR A 230 -5.16 15.83 23.08
CA TYR A 230 -6.62 15.78 23.23
C TYR A 230 -7.20 17.15 23.64
N THR A 231 -6.53 17.89 24.52
CA THR A 231 -7.00 19.20 25.00
C THR A 231 -6.92 20.27 23.92
N ALA A 232 -5.90 20.22 23.06
CA ALA A 232 -5.68 21.22 22.01
C ALA A 232 -6.85 21.30 21.01
N GLY A 233 -7.62 20.22 20.83
CA GLY A 233 -8.85 20.18 20.03
C GLY A 233 -8.69 20.53 18.54
N ARG A 234 -7.47 20.84 18.09
CA ARG A 234 -7.09 21.19 16.72
C ARG A 234 -6.02 20.21 16.24
N PRO A 235 -5.95 19.88 14.94
CA PRO A 235 -5.01 18.89 14.46
C PRO A 235 -3.58 19.48 14.51
N PRO A 236 -2.65 18.98 15.36
CA PRO A 236 -1.22 19.24 15.16
C PRO A 236 -0.70 18.74 13.79
N TRP A 237 -1.56 18.07 13.02
CA TRP A 237 -1.31 17.50 11.69
C TRP A 237 -1.52 18.46 10.51
N ASP A 238 -2.03 19.68 10.71
CA ASP A 238 -2.27 20.63 9.61
C ASP A 238 -0.99 21.01 8.83
N ALA A 239 0.19 20.79 9.44
CA ALA A 239 1.50 21.04 8.84
C ALA A 239 2.21 19.78 8.31
N VAL A 240 1.58 18.60 8.40
CA VAL A 240 2.20 17.35 7.93
C VAL A 240 2.07 17.27 6.42
N ARG A 241 3.21 17.22 5.72
CA ARG A 241 3.23 16.97 4.26
C ARG A 241 2.52 15.65 3.98
N GLU A 242 1.79 15.54 2.87
CA GLU A 242 1.08 14.31 2.46
C GLU A 242 2.03 13.18 2.00
N ILE A 243 2.87 12.72 2.91
CA ILE A 243 3.91 11.71 2.68
C ILE A 243 3.64 10.47 3.54
N SER A 244 4.00 9.32 2.99
CA SER A 244 4.01 8.06 3.74
C SER A 244 5.41 7.79 4.29
N GLY A 245 5.54 7.18 5.48
CA GLY A 245 6.84 6.72 5.98
C GLY A 245 7.37 5.60 5.10
N ILE A 246 6.57 4.53 4.99
CA ILE A 246 6.86 3.38 4.13
C ILE A 246 5.68 3.17 3.17
N ASN A 247 5.96 3.05 1.88
CA ASN A 247 4.97 2.71 0.87
C ASN A 247 5.35 1.38 0.20
N PHE A 248 4.40 0.45 0.13
CA PHE A 248 4.49 -0.71 -0.75
C PHE A 248 3.55 -0.48 -1.94
N THR A 249 4.13 -0.28 -3.12
CA THR A 249 3.33 -0.19 -4.35
C THR A 249 2.94 -1.61 -4.75
N GLN A 250 1.73 -2.03 -4.37
CA GLN A 250 1.28 -3.39 -4.62
C GLN A 250 1.24 -3.71 -6.11
N GLN A 251 1.90 -4.80 -6.50
CA GLN A 251 1.94 -5.29 -7.88
C GLN A 251 1.08 -6.55 -8.01
N THR A 252 0.66 -6.87 -9.23
CA THR A 252 -0.05 -8.13 -9.52
C THR A 252 0.98 -9.20 -9.89
N GLN A 253 1.25 -10.17 -9.02
CA GLN A 253 2.13 -11.28 -9.40
C GLN A 253 1.91 -12.52 -8.52
N ASN A 254 1.88 -13.69 -9.17
CA ASN A 254 1.82 -14.99 -8.51
C ASN A 254 3.22 -15.63 -8.47
N GLY A 255 3.45 -16.52 -7.49
CA GLY A 255 4.66 -17.35 -7.43
C GLY A 255 5.83 -16.77 -6.63
N PHE A 256 5.65 -15.62 -5.99
CA PHE A 256 6.61 -15.05 -5.05
C PHE A 256 6.14 -15.31 -3.61
N ALA A 257 7.09 -15.42 -2.68
CA ALA A 257 6.79 -15.37 -1.25
C ALA A 257 6.17 -14.01 -0.89
N ALA A 258 5.51 -13.89 0.26
CA ALA A 258 4.98 -12.60 0.70
C ALA A 258 6.10 -11.56 0.89
N THR A 259 5.87 -10.31 0.46
CA THR A 259 6.77 -9.21 0.81
C THR A 259 6.53 -8.82 2.27
N THR A 260 7.57 -8.81 3.10
CA THR A 260 7.45 -8.56 4.54
C THR A 260 8.08 -7.23 4.93
N ILE A 261 7.36 -6.38 5.65
CA ILE A 261 7.85 -5.16 6.31
C ILE A 261 7.74 -5.39 7.82
N LYS A 262 8.85 -5.32 8.56
CA LYS A 262 8.82 -5.65 9.99
C LYS A 262 9.78 -4.86 10.87
N ASN A 263 9.52 -4.86 12.17
CA ASN A 263 10.42 -4.34 13.21
C ASN A 263 10.79 -2.85 13.03
N PHE A 264 9.81 -2.00 12.70
CA PHE A 264 9.98 -0.55 12.63
C PHE A 264 9.20 0.17 13.72
N THR A 265 9.71 1.32 14.16
CA THR A 265 8.88 2.37 14.75
C THR A 265 8.75 3.51 13.73
N VAL A 266 7.54 3.89 13.34
CA VAL A 266 7.28 4.92 12.31
C VAL A 266 6.33 5.99 12.84
N LYS A 267 6.78 7.25 12.84
CA LYS A 267 6.01 8.37 13.40
C LYS A 267 6.18 9.70 12.66
N GLY A 268 5.13 10.53 12.75
CA GLY A 268 5.12 11.89 12.21
C GLY A 268 4.76 12.01 10.72
N PHE A 269 4.31 10.92 10.09
CA PHE A 269 3.93 10.93 8.67
C PHE A 269 2.43 11.13 8.48
N HIS A 270 2.02 11.49 7.26
CA HIS A 270 0.59 11.44 6.91
C HIS A 270 0.08 9.99 6.92
N ARG A 271 0.90 9.04 6.47
CA ARG A 271 0.62 7.60 6.56
C ARG A 271 1.86 6.92 7.11
N GLY A 272 1.78 6.19 8.23
CA GLY A 272 2.94 5.46 8.74
C GLY A 272 3.40 4.41 7.72
N VAL A 273 2.50 3.47 7.41
CA VAL A 273 2.67 2.50 6.32
C VAL A 273 1.50 2.63 5.33
N ARG A 274 1.80 2.61 4.03
CA ARG A 274 0.80 2.59 2.95
C ARG A 274 0.96 1.33 2.10
N LEU A 275 -0.14 0.60 1.93
CA LEU A 275 -0.26 -0.49 0.97
C LEU A 275 -1.07 0.02 -0.23
N GLY A 276 -0.41 0.12 -1.38
CA GLY A 276 -0.99 0.58 -2.64
C GLY A 276 -2.02 -0.38 -3.22
N ASN A 277 -2.73 0.06 -4.26
CA ASN A 277 -3.71 -0.75 -4.98
C ASN A 277 -3.07 -1.38 -6.23
N PRO A 278 -3.26 -2.70 -6.51
CA PRO A 278 -2.67 -3.38 -7.66
C PRO A 278 -3.37 -3.09 -9.00
N GLY A 279 -4.46 -2.32 -8.99
CA GLY A 279 -5.32 -2.06 -10.13
C GLY A 279 -6.69 -2.74 -10.02
N THR A 280 -7.58 -2.46 -10.98
CA THR A 280 -8.90 -3.12 -11.10
C THR A 280 -8.78 -4.59 -11.46
N GLY A 281 -9.46 -5.45 -10.71
CA GLY A 281 -9.68 -6.85 -11.09
C GLY A 281 -8.48 -7.78 -10.92
N THR A 282 -7.45 -7.34 -10.19
CA THR A 282 -6.22 -8.12 -9.98
C THR A 282 -6.05 -8.50 -8.51
N THR A 283 -5.64 -9.75 -8.28
CA THR A 283 -5.14 -10.17 -6.96
C THR A 283 -3.74 -9.61 -6.79
N GLY A 284 -3.56 -8.74 -5.80
CA GLY A 284 -2.28 -8.16 -5.46
C GLY A 284 -1.37 -9.18 -4.77
N HIS A 285 -0.08 -8.95 -4.95
CA HIS A 285 0.99 -9.66 -4.27
C HIS A 285 0.80 -9.64 -2.76
N GLU A 286 1.01 -10.77 -2.10
CA GLU A 286 0.85 -10.88 -0.65
C GLU A 286 1.86 -9.99 0.08
N VAL A 287 1.37 -9.20 1.04
CA VAL A 287 2.23 -8.31 1.85
C VAL A 287 1.97 -8.53 3.33
N VAL A 288 3.03 -8.67 4.11
CA VAL A 288 2.98 -8.84 5.57
C VAL A 288 3.57 -7.59 6.23
N VAL A 289 2.81 -6.93 7.11
CA VAL A 289 3.31 -5.87 7.99
C VAL A 289 3.25 -6.36 9.42
N GLN A 290 4.40 -6.53 10.08
CA GLN A 290 4.44 -7.15 11.40
C GLN A 290 5.44 -6.56 12.38
N ASN A 291 5.12 -6.62 13.68
CA ASN A 291 6.00 -6.14 14.76
C ASN A 291 6.42 -4.67 14.58
N CYS A 292 5.54 -3.84 14.02
CA CYS A 292 5.77 -2.42 13.86
C CYS A 292 5.02 -1.59 14.91
N ASN A 293 5.62 -0.49 15.33
CA ASN A 293 4.99 0.54 16.15
C ASN A 293 4.64 1.73 15.26
N LEU A 294 3.36 1.92 14.98
CA LEU A 294 2.83 2.98 14.12
C LEU A 294 2.13 4.00 15.01
N LEU A 295 2.85 5.08 15.32
CA LEU A 295 2.39 6.08 16.28
C LEU A 295 2.47 7.50 15.75
N ARG A 296 1.58 8.38 16.21
CA ARG A 296 1.63 9.83 15.93
C ARG A 296 1.64 10.19 14.44
N ASN A 297 1.15 9.30 13.57
CA ASN A 297 0.90 9.60 12.17
C ASN A 297 -0.50 10.22 12.02
N VAL A 298 -0.84 10.81 10.88
CA VAL A 298 -2.26 11.15 10.61
C VAL A 298 -3.06 9.85 10.53
N ILE A 299 -2.57 8.88 9.76
CA ILE A 299 -3.10 7.52 9.67
C ILE A 299 -1.95 6.55 9.97
N GLY A 300 -2.12 5.63 10.92
CA GLY A 300 -1.08 4.65 11.27
C GLY A 300 -0.74 3.75 10.07
N LEU A 301 -1.75 3.05 9.55
CA LEU A 301 -1.64 2.20 8.38
C LEU A 301 -2.80 2.45 7.41
N TYR A 302 -2.48 2.63 6.14
CA TYR A 302 -3.45 2.89 5.08
C TYR A 302 -3.38 1.78 4.04
N THR A 303 -4.51 1.14 3.73
CA THR A 303 -4.57 0.11 2.68
C THR A 303 -5.64 0.43 1.65
N ASN A 304 -5.22 0.57 0.39
CA ASN A 304 -6.09 0.48 -0.79
C ASN A 304 -5.81 -0.81 -1.58
N GLY A 305 -5.05 -1.73 -0.98
CA GLY A 305 -4.63 -2.99 -1.56
C GLY A 305 -5.44 -4.17 -1.04
N ASN A 306 -5.16 -5.33 -1.60
CA ASN A 306 -5.74 -6.60 -1.16
C ASN A 306 -4.68 -7.56 -0.64
N ASN A 307 -5.06 -8.70 -0.08
CA ASN A 307 -4.12 -9.76 0.29
C ASN A 307 -2.99 -9.31 1.26
N GLY A 308 -3.29 -8.35 2.14
CA GLY A 308 -2.37 -7.89 3.17
C GLY A 308 -2.60 -8.61 4.49
N THR A 309 -1.53 -9.03 5.16
CA THR A 309 -1.55 -9.54 6.54
C THR A 309 -0.86 -8.54 7.47
N ILE A 310 -1.64 -7.89 8.33
CA ILE A 310 -1.18 -6.91 9.31
C ILE A 310 -1.27 -7.56 10.68
N LYS A 311 -0.13 -7.89 11.29
CA LYS A 311 -0.12 -8.64 12.56
C LYS A 311 0.92 -8.22 13.58
N ASN A 312 0.61 -8.39 14.87
CA ASN A 312 1.55 -8.10 15.97
C ASN A 312 2.06 -6.64 15.97
N ASN A 313 1.27 -5.69 15.46
CA ASN A 313 1.64 -4.27 15.44
C ASN A 313 1.04 -3.53 16.63
N GLN A 314 1.73 -2.48 17.09
CA GLN A 314 1.15 -1.47 17.97
C GLN A 314 0.76 -0.26 17.12
N ILE A 315 -0.54 0.04 17.05
CA ILE A 315 -1.07 1.12 16.23
C ILE A 315 -1.79 2.09 17.16
N VAL A 316 -1.07 3.10 17.62
CA VAL A 316 -1.50 3.92 18.75
C VAL A 316 -1.31 5.40 18.49
N GLU A 317 -2.15 6.24 19.11
CA GLU A 317 -1.92 7.69 19.14
C GLU A 317 -1.89 8.38 17.76
N ASN A 318 -2.57 7.81 16.76
CA ASN A 318 -2.65 8.39 15.42
C ASN A 318 -3.79 9.43 15.33
N GLY A 319 -3.59 10.45 14.49
CA GLY A 319 -4.42 11.65 14.42
C GLY A 319 -5.86 11.38 14.01
N PHE A 320 -6.05 10.76 12.85
CA PHE A 320 -7.36 10.44 12.30
C PHE A 320 -7.81 9.04 12.69
N CYS A 321 -6.98 8.02 12.47
CA CYS A 321 -7.31 6.63 12.79
C CYS A 321 -6.04 5.79 12.86
N GLY A 322 -6.14 4.61 13.49
CA GLY A 322 -5.06 3.63 13.48
C GLY A 322 -4.92 2.99 12.11
N ILE A 323 -6.01 2.41 11.61
CA ILE A 323 -6.09 1.84 10.27
C ILE A 323 -7.17 2.54 9.45
N TYR A 324 -6.84 2.84 8.20
CA TYR A 324 -7.79 3.23 7.17
C TYR A 324 -7.77 2.23 6.02
N SER A 325 -8.81 1.42 5.91
CA SER A 325 -9.02 0.46 4.83
C SER A 325 -9.94 1.09 3.79
N GLY A 326 -9.30 1.60 2.73
CA GLY A 326 -9.92 2.47 1.75
C GLY A 326 -10.39 1.76 0.48
N TYR A 327 -10.47 2.53 -0.60
CA TYR A 327 -11.06 2.11 -1.86
C TYR A 327 -10.51 0.78 -2.38
N ARG A 328 -11.41 -0.19 -2.56
CA ARG A 328 -11.13 -1.56 -3.04
C ARG A 328 -10.18 -2.36 -2.16
N SER A 329 -10.02 -1.98 -0.90
CA SER A 329 -9.27 -2.80 0.03
C SER A 329 -10.04 -4.09 0.31
N HIS A 330 -9.45 -5.26 0.10
CA HIS A 330 -10.17 -6.51 0.36
C HIS A 330 -9.26 -7.70 0.66
N SER A 331 -9.81 -8.79 1.16
CA SER A 331 -9.03 -10.02 1.42
C SER A 331 -7.82 -9.76 2.34
N ASN A 332 -7.95 -8.80 3.25
CA ASN A 332 -6.91 -8.46 4.22
C ASN A 332 -7.16 -9.21 5.53
N SER A 333 -6.09 -9.46 6.29
CA SER A 333 -6.12 -10.04 7.61
C SER A 333 -5.45 -9.10 8.60
N PHE A 334 -6.18 -8.70 9.63
CA PHE A 334 -5.69 -7.89 10.74
C PHE A 334 -5.78 -8.73 12.00
N THR A 335 -4.64 -9.15 12.54
CA THR A 335 -4.62 -10.07 13.69
C THR A 335 -3.57 -9.76 14.74
N GLN A 336 -3.89 -9.96 16.02
CA GLN A 336 -2.94 -9.78 17.12
C GLN A 336 -2.34 -8.37 17.18
N ASN A 337 -3.04 -7.35 16.68
CA ASN A 337 -2.61 -5.96 16.79
C ASN A 337 -3.18 -5.33 18.07
N ILE A 338 -2.47 -4.31 18.57
CA ILE A 338 -2.93 -3.48 19.68
C ILE A 338 -3.29 -2.10 19.13
N PHE A 339 -4.53 -1.70 19.36
CA PHE A 339 -5.05 -0.37 19.07
C PHE A 339 -5.30 0.39 20.36
N ARG A 340 -4.92 1.68 20.39
CA ARG A 340 -5.17 2.54 21.56
C ARG A 340 -5.03 4.00 21.18
N ASP A 341 -5.92 4.85 21.70
CA ASP A 341 -5.79 6.30 21.63
C ASP A 341 -5.63 6.85 20.20
N ASN A 342 -6.14 6.16 19.18
CA ASN A 342 -6.24 6.78 17.86
C ASN A 342 -7.46 7.71 17.81
N VAL A 343 -7.57 8.49 16.74
CA VAL A 343 -8.60 9.54 16.59
C VAL A 343 -8.37 10.72 17.55
N LEU A 344 -7.14 11.23 17.62
CA LEU A 344 -6.85 12.44 18.38
C LEU A 344 -7.62 13.67 17.84
N PHE A 345 -8.02 13.63 16.55
CA PHE A 345 -8.95 14.59 15.98
C PHE A 345 -10.41 14.22 16.26
N GLN A 346 -10.94 14.70 17.39
CA GLN A 346 -12.30 14.42 17.87
C GLN A 346 -13.42 15.05 17.01
N GLY A 347 -13.10 15.84 15.99
CA GLY A 347 -14.06 16.47 15.08
C GLY A 347 -14.66 15.54 14.02
N GLN A 348 -14.12 14.32 13.86
CA GLN A 348 -14.59 13.35 12.86
C GLN A 348 -15.33 12.20 13.53
N ALA A 349 -16.64 12.35 13.69
CA ALA A 349 -17.49 11.37 14.37
C ALA A 349 -17.47 9.96 13.75
N SER A 350 -16.94 9.79 12.53
CA SER A 350 -16.87 8.50 11.80
C SER A 350 -15.58 7.73 12.00
N TYR A 351 -14.56 8.34 12.59
CA TYR A 351 -13.24 7.75 12.69
C TYR A 351 -13.10 6.97 14.00
N GLY A 352 -12.31 5.91 13.94
CA GLY A 352 -12.05 4.98 15.03
C GLY A 352 -10.61 4.48 15.00
N ASP A 353 -10.28 3.55 15.87
CA ASP A 353 -9.01 2.82 15.78
C ASP A 353 -8.88 2.10 14.43
N PHE A 354 -9.97 1.51 13.97
CA PHE A 354 -10.10 0.90 12.65
C PHE A 354 -11.24 1.56 11.89
N VAL A 355 -10.95 2.07 10.69
CA VAL A 355 -11.93 2.64 9.77
C VAL A 355 -11.90 1.88 8.46
N GLY A 356 -13.07 1.46 7.99
CA GLY A 356 -13.24 0.77 6.72
C GLY A 356 -14.27 1.45 5.84
N ASP A 357 -13.80 2.02 4.72
CA ASP A 357 -14.60 2.83 3.81
C ASP A 357 -14.51 2.25 2.39
N THR A 358 -15.38 1.28 2.08
CA THR A 358 -15.41 0.47 0.82
C THR A 358 -14.43 -0.70 0.75
N TYR A 359 -14.42 -1.51 1.81
CA TYR A 359 -13.56 -2.68 1.95
C TYR A 359 -14.34 -3.98 2.22
N TYR A 360 -13.88 -5.13 1.73
CA TYR A 360 -14.66 -6.38 1.84
C TYR A 360 -13.81 -7.63 2.01
N ASN A 361 -14.45 -8.76 2.29
CA ASN A 361 -13.79 -10.06 2.48
C ASN A 361 -12.60 -9.98 3.45
N THR A 362 -12.67 -9.13 4.47
CA THR A 362 -11.54 -8.82 5.36
C THR A 362 -11.78 -9.37 6.75
N SER A 363 -10.72 -9.89 7.37
CA SER A 363 -10.76 -10.48 8.71
C SER A 363 -10.07 -9.57 9.72
N ILE A 364 -10.75 -9.24 10.81
CA ILE A 364 -10.24 -8.48 11.96
C ILE A 364 -10.38 -9.39 13.18
N VAL A 365 -9.31 -10.13 13.49
CA VAL A 365 -9.38 -11.29 14.38
C VAL A 365 -8.30 -11.26 15.47
N ASP A 366 -8.67 -11.56 16.72
CA ASP A 366 -7.73 -11.65 17.86
C ASP A 366 -6.95 -10.33 18.11
N ASN A 367 -7.56 -9.16 17.88
CA ASN A 367 -6.93 -7.86 18.18
C ASN A 367 -7.37 -7.32 19.55
N THR A 368 -6.53 -6.45 20.13
CA THR A 368 -6.81 -5.74 21.37
C THR A 368 -7.06 -4.27 21.08
N PHE A 369 -8.29 -3.83 21.31
CA PHE A 369 -8.70 -2.43 21.37
C PHE A 369 -8.63 -2.00 22.84
N ALA A 370 -7.49 -1.42 23.22
CA ALA A 370 -7.12 -1.19 24.60
C ALA A 370 -7.72 0.11 25.15
N LYS A 371 -7.98 0.11 26.46
CA LYS A 371 -8.41 1.28 27.22
C LYS A 371 -7.47 2.46 26.99
N SER A 372 -8.08 3.65 26.82
CA SER A 372 -7.35 4.91 26.70
C SER A 372 -6.38 5.15 27.85
N LEU A 373 -5.21 5.72 27.57
CA LEU A 373 -4.32 6.24 28.61
C LEU A 373 -4.80 7.57 29.20
N ILE A 374 -5.83 8.18 28.63
CA ILE A 374 -6.37 9.47 29.08
C ILE A 374 -7.75 9.27 29.70
N SER A 375 -7.88 9.64 30.97
CA SER A 375 -9.16 9.72 31.66
C SER A 375 -9.85 11.04 31.33
N ASN A 376 -10.51 11.11 30.18
CA ASN A 376 -11.35 12.25 29.81
C ASN A 376 -12.70 11.76 29.27
N SER A 377 -13.77 12.07 30.00
CA SER A 377 -15.13 11.62 29.67
C SER A 377 -15.72 12.29 28.43
N SER A 378 -15.11 13.37 27.92
CA SER A 378 -15.54 14.00 26.67
C SER A 378 -14.96 13.33 25.42
N LEU A 379 -14.04 12.37 25.58
CA LEU A 379 -13.49 11.63 24.46
C LEU A 379 -14.56 10.70 23.87
N SER A 380 -14.74 10.79 22.55
CA SER A 380 -15.53 9.86 21.77
C SER A 380 -14.59 8.89 21.07
N GLN A 381 -14.49 7.68 21.60
CA GLN A 381 -13.68 6.59 21.07
C GLN A 381 -14.57 5.57 20.37
N ILE A 382 -14.22 5.28 19.12
CA ILE A 382 -14.81 4.20 18.34
C ILE A 382 -13.73 3.16 18.07
N GLY A 383 -14.01 1.89 18.35
CA GLY A 383 -13.06 0.81 18.06
C GLY A 383 -13.00 0.55 16.56
N ILE A 384 -14.05 -0.05 16.02
CA ILE A 384 -14.21 -0.33 14.59
C ILE A 384 -15.39 0.47 14.04
N SER A 385 -15.17 1.20 12.95
CA SER A 385 -16.20 1.95 12.22
C SER A 385 -16.19 1.53 10.76
N ILE A 386 -17.30 0.95 10.28
CA ILE A 386 -17.45 0.53 8.88
C ILE A 386 -18.64 1.23 8.26
N PHE A 387 -18.46 1.78 7.06
CA PHE A 387 -19.47 2.53 6.34
C PHE A 387 -19.14 2.60 4.86
N ARG A 388 -20.13 2.79 3.99
CA ARG A 388 -19.87 3.11 2.59
C ARG A 388 -19.52 4.59 2.49
N ASN A 389 -18.54 4.89 1.65
CA ASN A 389 -18.10 6.26 1.46
C ASN A 389 -18.58 6.87 0.14
N GLU A 390 -19.02 8.13 0.22
CA GLU A 390 -19.03 9.05 -0.91
C GLU A 390 -17.57 9.53 -1.11
N GLY A 391 -17.00 9.17 -2.26
CA GLY A 391 -15.62 9.47 -2.60
C GLY A 391 -15.33 10.97 -2.67
N GLU A 392 -14.07 11.29 -2.89
CA GLU A 392 -13.56 12.66 -2.99
C GLU A 392 -14.16 13.43 -4.18
N ASP A 393 -14.77 12.73 -5.13
CA ASP A 393 -15.49 13.23 -6.30
C ASP A 393 -16.99 13.47 -6.05
N ASN A 394 -17.45 13.33 -4.79
CA ASN A 394 -18.86 13.31 -4.42
C ASN A 394 -19.66 12.22 -5.16
N MET A 395 -18.99 11.13 -5.56
CA MET A 395 -19.65 9.96 -6.09
C MET A 395 -19.61 8.83 -5.09
N LEU A 396 -20.73 8.14 -4.95
CA LEU A 396 -20.79 6.98 -4.11
C LEU A 396 -19.89 5.88 -4.67
N ARG A 397 -18.91 5.44 -3.87
CA ARG A 397 -18.00 4.38 -4.28
C ARG A 397 -18.79 3.09 -4.52
N ALA A 398 -18.50 2.41 -5.64
CA ALA A 398 -19.26 1.24 -6.09
C ALA A 398 -19.20 0.08 -5.09
N ASP A 399 -18.02 -0.16 -4.53
CA ASP A 399 -17.78 -1.22 -3.56
C ASP A 399 -18.36 -0.87 -2.19
N ILE A 400 -19.06 -1.82 -1.58
CA ILE A 400 -19.66 -1.66 -0.25
C ILE A 400 -18.88 -2.46 0.78
N PRO A 401 -18.86 -2.06 2.07
CA PRO A 401 -18.34 -2.94 3.09
C PRO A 401 -19.15 -4.22 3.24
N HIS A 402 -18.56 -5.39 2.95
CA HIS A 402 -19.27 -6.66 3.09
C HIS A 402 -18.38 -7.87 3.31
N ASN A 403 -18.98 -8.96 3.80
CA ASN A 403 -18.30 -10.23 4.08
C ASN A 403 -17.08 -10.06 5.00
N ASN A 404 -17.13 -9.08 5.89
CA ASN A 404 -16.05 -8.87 6.86
C ASN A 404 -16.31 -9.69 8.12
N ILE A 405 -15.25 -10.22 8.71
CA ILE A 405 -15.30 -11.00 9.95
C ILE A 405 -14.61 -10.18 11.04
N ILE A 406 -15.35 -9.86 12.11
CA ILE A 406 -14.84 -9.23 13.32
C ILE A 406 -14.98 -10.25 14.43
N GLN A 407 -13.88 -10.91 14.79
CA GLN A 407 -13.92 -12.08 15.67
C GLN A 407 -12.86 -12.08 16.76
N ASN A 408 -13.20 -12.58 17.95
CA ASN A 408 -12.25 -12.79 19.05
C ASN A 408 -11.45 -11.54 19.48
N ASN A 409 -11.95 -10.34 19.16
CA ASN A 409 -11.29 -9.10 19.59
C ASN A 409 -11.73 -8.73 21.01
N SER A 410 -10.88 -8.02 21.74
CA SER A 410 -11.20 -7.44 23.05
C SER A 410 -11.31 -5.91 22.96
N PHE A 411 -12.39 -5.33 23.48
CA PHE A 411 -12.64 -3.89 23.54
C PHE A 411 -12.82 -3.44 24.99
N ASP A 412 -12.11 -2.39 25.40
CA ASP A 412 -12.17 -1.86 26.78
C ASP A 412 -12.42 -0.33 26.77
N THR A 413 -13.47 0.14 27.44
CA THR A 413 -13.85 1.56 27.64
C THR A 413 -14.28 2.39 26.41
N TYR A 414 -14.70 1.76 25.31
CA TYR A 414 -15.12 2.49 24.12
C TYR A 414 -16.53 3.07 24.22
N ASN A 415 -16.77 4.26 23.64
CA ASN A 415 -18.12 4.80 23.50
C ASN A 415 -18.96 3.94 22.54
N ILE A 416 -18.35 3.50 21.43
CA ILE A 416 -18.90 2.49 20.54
C ILE A 416 -17.79 1.54 20.12
N ALA A 417 -17.83 0.29 20.57
CA ALA A 417 -16.76 -0.65 20.24
C ALA A 417 -16.80 -1.10 18.76
N VAL A 418 -17.97 -1.51 18.26
CA VAL A 418 -18.17 -1.83 16.83
C VAL A 418 -19.36 -1.05 16.28
N HIS A 419 -19.13 -0.29 15.21
CA HIS A 419 -20.14 0.51 14.53
C HIS A 419 -20.24 0.12 13.05
N VAL A 420 -21.39 -0.42 12.67
CA VAL A 420 -21.76 -0.68 11.28
C VAL A 420 -22.73 0.39 10.84
N ALA A 421 -22.23 1.40 10.15
CA ALA A 421 -22.87 2.71 10.09
C ALA A 421 -23.24 3.17 8.68
N SER A 422 -24.08 4.19 8.63
CA SER A 422 -24.06 5.18 7.55
C SER A 422 -23.03 6.28 7.87
N ARG A 423 -22.21 6.71 6.89
CA ARG A 423 -21.32 7.88 7.01
C ARG A 423 -22.15 9.15 7.18
N MET A 424 -23.24 9.28 6.42
CA MET A 424 -24.05 10.49 6.37
C MET A 424 -25.04 10.60 7.52
N GLY A 425 -25.39 9.48 8.19
CA GLY A 425 -26.39 9.35 9.29
C GLY A 425 -26.10 10.11 10.56
N ARG A 426 -25.18 11.06 10.47
CA ARG A 426 -24.53 11.82 11.52
C ARG A 426 -24.55 13.33 11.20
N LYS A 427 -24.86 13.74 9.97
CA LYS A 427 -25.03 15.16 9.63
C LYS A 427 -26.47 15.60 9.95
N PRO A 428 -26.66 16.77 10.58
CA PRO A 428 -27.98 17.23 11.01
C PRO A 428 -28.93 17.57 9.85
N ASN A 429 -28.45 17.62 8.61
CA ASN A 429 -29.28 17.84 7.43
C ASN A 429 -29.94 16.55 6.90
N TYR A 430 -29.57 15.36 7.42
CA TYR A 430 -30.24 14.06 7.23
C TYR A 430 -30.83 13.83 5.82
N ASP A 431 -30.04 14.14 4.79
CA ASP A 431 -30.46 14.06 3.40
C ASP A 431 -30.50 12.60 2.92
N VAL A 432 -31.72 12.08 2.81
CA VAL A 432 -32.02 10.71 2.36
C VAL A 432 -31.40 10.41 0.98
N THR A 433 -31.11 11.41 0.14
CA THR A 433 -30.50 11.17 -1.19
C THR A 433 -29.01 10.81 -1.12
N GLY A 434 -28.28 11.31 -0.11
CA GLY A 434 -26.90 10.92 0.19
C GLY A 434 -26.78 9.65 1.04
N GLU A 435 -27.77 9.43 1.91
CA GLU A 435 -27.86 8.29 2.85
C GLU A 435 -28.48 7.04 2.23
N GLY A 436 -29.34 7.23 1.21
CA GLY A 436 -30.18 6.26 0.53
C GLY A 436 -29.42 5.08 -0.10
N ARG A 437 -28.10 5.08 0.00
CA ARG A 437 -27.19 4.17 -0.69
C ARG A 437 -26.07 3.64 0.22
N ASP A 438 -26.08 3.96 1.51
CA ASP A 438 -25.08 3.48 2.46
C ASP A 438 -25.43 2.08 2.98
N TYR A 439 -24.57 1.13 2.62
CA TYR A 439 -24.78 -0.28 2.78
C TYR A 439 -23.50 -0.90 3.31
N ALA A 440 -23.58 -1.51 4.49
CA ALA A 440 -22.52 -2.32 5.07
C ALA A 440 -23.17 -3.65 5.51
N PHE A 441 -23.08 -4.65 4.64
CA PHE A 441 -23.92 -5.86 4.69
C PHE A 441 -23.11 -7.13 4.87
N TYR A 442 -23.74 -8.18 5.39
CA TYR A 442 -23.14 -9.52 5.48
C TYR A 442 -21.83 -9.54 6.28
N ASN A 443 -21.70 -8.61 7.23
CA ASN A 443 -20.58 -8.64 8.17
C ASN A 443 -20.94 -9.54 9.35
N LEU A 444 -19.95 -10.28 9.84
CA LEU A 444 -20.07 -11.21 10.95
C LEU A 444 -19.29 -10.66 12.14
N ILE A 445 -19.99 -10.38 13.24
CA ILE A 445 -19.42 -9.88 14.49
C ILE A 445 -19.60 -10.98 15.54
N LYS A 446 -18.55 -11.73 15.85
CA LYS A 446 -18.68 -12.92 16.68
C LYS A 446 -17.60 -13.11 17.73
N GLN A 447 -17.96 -13.67 18.88
CA GLN A 447 -16.99 -14.10 19.90
C GLN A 447 -16.05 -12.98 20.38
N ASN A 448 -16.46 -11.71 20.28
CA ASN A 448 -15.70 -10.58 20.80
C ASN A 448 -16.05 -10.34 22.29
N GLN A 449 -15.11 -9.73 23.01
CA GLN A 449 -15.25 -9.34 24.40
C GLN A 449 -15.39 -7.81 24.49
N PHE A 450 -16.49 -7.34 25.08
CA PHE A 450 -16.77 -5.92 25.28
C PHE A 450 -16.81 -5.63 26.77
N LYS A 451 -15.90 -4.78 27.25
CA LYS A 451 -15.76 -4.44 28.66
C LYS A 451 -15.87 -2.94 28.87
N ASP A 452 -16.67 -2.53 29.86
CA ASP A 452 -16.81 -1.13 30.29
C ASP A 452 -17.13 -0.16 29.13
N CYS A 453 -17.78 -0.66 28.06
CA CYS A 453 -18.14 0.13 26.89
C CYS A 453 -19.49 0.83 27.08
N ALA A 454 -19.70 2.01 26.49
CA ALA A 454 -21.04 2.60 26.49
C ALA A 454 -21.97 1.82 25.55
N VAL A 455 -21.52 1.56 24.31
CA VAL A 455 -22.21 0.70 23.34
C VAL A 455 -21.24 -0.37 22.86
N GLY A 456 -21.63 -1.64 22.97
CA GLY A 456 -20.83 -2.76 22.46
C GLY A 456 -20.90 -2.81 20.93
N ILE A 457 -22.06 -3.18 20.39
CA ILE A 457 -22.28 -3.28 18.94
C ILE A 457 -23.42 -2.35 18.54
N LYS A 458 -23.17 -1.47 17.58
CA LYS A 458 -24.19 -0.58 16.98
C LYS A 458 -24.35 -0.88 15.49
N ILE A 459 -25.56 -1.24 15.09
CA ILE A 459 -25.92 -1.59 13.71
C ILE A 459 -26.93 -0.58 13.17
N ASN A 460 -26.54 0.13 12.11
CA ASN A 460 -27.41 1.04 11.35
C ASN A 460 -27.72 0.51 9.95
N SER A 461 -27.10 -0.61 9.54
CA SER A 461 -27.28 -1.24 8.22
C SER A 461 -27.77 -2.69 8.36
N GLU A 462 -28.57 -3.13 7.42
CA GLU A 462 -29.28 -4.42 7.48
C GLU A 462 -28.37 -5.63 7.16
N GLY A 463 -28.87 -6.87 7.29
CA GLY A 463 -28.17 -8.07 6.82
C GLY A 463 -26.84 -8.41 7.51
N ASN A 464 -26.61 -7.96 8.75
CA ASN A 464 -25.41 -8.29 9.53
C ASN A 464 -25.68 -9.42 10.54
N THR A 465 -24.67 -10.17 10.93
CA THR A 465 -24.80 -11.25 11.93
C THR A 465 -24.01 -10.92 13.19
N ILE A 466 -24.67 -11.02 14.35
CA ILE A 466 -24.09 -10.91 15.68
C ILE A 466 -24.16 -12.28 16.34
N ASP A 467 -23.04 -12.84 16.80
CA ASP A 467 -22.99 -14.23 17.28
C ASP A 467 -22.04 -14.46 18.46
N GLY A 468 -22.57 -14.90 19.62
CA GLY A 468 -21.74 -15.40 20.72
C GLY A 468 -20.73 -14.41 21.30
N ASN A 469 -21.05 -13.11 21.34
CA ASN A 469 -20.18 -12.10 21.96
C ASN A 469 -20.45 -12.00 23.47
N THR A 470 -19.52 -11.44 24.24
CA THR A 470 -19.69 -11.28 25.69
C THR A 470 -19.59 -9.81 26.10
N PHE A 471 -20.51 -9.36 26.94
CA PHE A 471 -20.58 -7.97 27.40
C PHE A 471 -20.42 -7.91 28.92
N THR A 472 -19.46 -7.12 29.41
CA THR A 472 -19.21 -6.90 30.84
C THR A 472 -19.28 -5.41 31.12
N ASN A 473 -20.15 -4.99 32.04
CA ASN A 473 -20.40 -3.58 32.37
C ASN A 473 -20.62 -2.69 31.13
N THR A 474 -21.21 -3.24 30.07
CA THR A 474 -21.51 -2.48 28.85
C THR A 474 -22.94 -1.95 28.92
N SER A 475 -23.13 -0.64 28.87
CA SER A 475 -24.43 -0.02 29.11
C SER A 475 -25.49 -0.40 28.07
N TYR A 476 -25.09 -0.51 26.80
CA TYR A 476 -25.92 -0.95 25.70
C TYR A 476 -25.19 -2.04 24.90
N PRO A 477 -25.37 -3.33 25.25
CA PRO A 477 -24.67 -4.45 24.59
C PRO A 477 -24.85 -4.44 23.07
N ILE A 478 -26.11 -4.40 22.61
CA ILE A 478 -26.46 -4.38 21.20
C ILE A 478 -27.46 -3.26 20.95
N VAL A 479 -27.16 -2.39 19.98
CA VAL A 479 -28.03 -1.30 19.54
C VAL A 479 -28.36 -1.49 18.06
N LEU A 480 -29.64 -1.68 17.76
CA LEU A 480 -30.22 -1.66 16.43
C LEU A 480 -30.77 -0.26 16.19
N HIS A 481 -30.07 0.54 15.39
CA HIS A 481 -30.41 1.94 15.16
C HIS A 481 -30.91 2.14 13.73
N ALA A 482 -32.23 2.04 13.56
CA ALA A 482 -32.88 2.23 12.28
C ALA A 482 -33.04 3.74 12.00
N ILE A 483 -32.07 4.34 11.31
CA ILE A 483 -32.07 5.78 11.01
C ILE A 483 -32.95 6.08 9.76
N PHE A 484 -32.67 5.42 8.62
CA PHE A 484 -33.39 5.67 7.35
C PHE A 484 -34.08 4.44 6.76
N PHE A 485 -33.64 3.24 7.13
CA PHE A 485 -34.09 1.99 6.54
C PHE A 485 -34.68 1.04 7.56
N LYS A 486 -35.44 0.07 7.05
CA LYS A 486 -35.79 -1.12 7.81
C LYS A 486 -34.50 -1.92 8.03
N LEU A 487 -34.21 -2.29 9.27
CA LEU A 487 -33.18 -3.29 9.55
C LEU A 487 -33.78 -4.68 9.32
N LYS A 488 -33.71 -5.21 8.10
CA LYS A 488 -34.12 -6.60 7.81
C LYS A 488 -32.92 -7.53 7.83
N ASN A 489 -33.15 -8.82 8.01
CA ASN A 489 -32.12 -9.86 7.85
C ASN A 489 -30.91 -9.76 8.80
N THR A 490 -30.88 -8.80 9.73
CA THR A 490 -29.90 -8.78 10.81
C THR A 490 -30.24 -9.90 11.77
N THR A 491 -29.28 -10.77 12.04
CA THR A 491 -29.47 -11.96 12.88
C THR A 491 -28.66 -11.83 14.15
N ILE A 492 -29.28 -12.14 15.30
CA ILE A 492 -28.62 -12.18 16.60
C ILE A 492 -28.72 -13.60 17.13
N ASN A 493 -27.59 -14.29 17.20
CA ASN A 493 -27.49 -15.69 17.61
C ASN A 493 -26.64 -15.82 18.87
N ASN A 494 -26.95 -16.82 19.70
CA ASN A 494 -26.10 -17.20 20.83
C ASN A 494 -25.73 -16.03 21.77
N GLN A 495 -26.66 -15.11 22.01
CA GLN A 495 -26.52 -13.98 22.93
C GLN A 495 -27.43 -14.15 24.17
N PRO A 496 -27.23 -15.18 25.00
CA PRO A 496 -28.13 -15.44 26.10
C PRO A 496 -28.10 -14.29 27.13
N ASN A 497 -29.27 -13.85 27.56
CA ASN A 497 -29.46 -12.80 28.58
C ASN A 497 -29.00 -11.38 28.18
N GLU A 498 -28.58 -11.17 26.93
CA GLU A 498 -28.20 -9.84 26.45
C GLU A 498 -29.40 -9.08 25.89
N THR A 499 -29.45 -7.78 26.15
CA THR A 499 -30.52 -6.90 25.65
C THR A 499 -30.15 -6.30 24.30
N ALA A 500 -31.03 -6.46 23.32
CA ALA A 500 -30.99 -5.71 22.07
C ALA A 500 -31.88 -4.47 22.19
N HIS A 501 -31.26 -3.29 22.14
CA HIS A 501 -31.96 -2.01 22.18
C HIS A 501 -32.32 -1.57 20.77
N VAL A 502 -33.55 -1.11 20.57
CA VAL A 502 -33.98 -0.50 19.31
C VAL A 502 -33.99 1.00 19.48
N TRP A 503 -33.13 1.69 18.75
CA TRP A 503 -33.12 3.14 18.67
C TRP A 503 -33.77 3.57 17.37
N TYR A 504 -34.63 4.57 17.46
CA TYR A 504 -35.34 5.16 16.32
C TYR A 504 -35.59 6.64 16.62
N VAL A 505 -35.67 7.45 15.57
CA VAL A 505 -36.02 8.85 15.69
C VAL A 505 -37.54 8.97 15.87
N LYS A 506 -37.98 9.77 16.86
CA LYS A 506 -39.39 9.88 17.26
C LYS A 506 -40.25 10.79 16.38
N SER A 507 -39.66 11.60 15.51
CA SER A 507 -40.35 12.51 14.58
C SER A 507 -39.54 12.69 13.30
N ASP A 508 -40.21 12.94 12.18
CA ASP A 508 -39.58 13.13 10.86
C ASP A 508 -38.47 14.20 10.90
N TYR A 509 -37.48 14.04 10.02
CA TYR A 509 -36.33 14.95 9.81
C TYR A 509 -36.72 16.32 9.22
N SER A 510 -37.93 16.82 9.49
CA SER A 510 -38.36 18.14 9.03
C SER A 510 -37.68 19.23 9.87
N THR A 511 -36.58 19.77 9.34
CA THR A 511 -36.16 21.16 9.60
C THR A 511 -36.14 21.91 8.29
#